data_AF-H4F8P0-F1
#
_entry.id   AF-H4F8P0-F1
#
_cell.length_a   1.000
_cell.length_b   1.000
_cell.length_c   1.000
_cell.angle_alpha   90.00
_cell.angle_beta   90.00
_cell.angle_gamma   90.00
#
_symmetry.space_group_name_H-M   'P 1'
#
loop_
_entity.id
_entity.type
_entity.pdbx_description
1 polymer ?
#
loop_
_entity_poly.entity_id
_entity_poly.type
_entity_poly.pdbx_seq_one_letter_code
_entity_poly.pdbx_strand_id
1 'polypeptide(L)'
;MTTAVEGQMNFPESFDRRLIDNAPAPALYGIRRFIVEFLFFGIKEARACLFAGLFFVSIFFVPRDGLLGLPRYDLLLVIALVIQLAMVWTKLETVDELKAICLFHLVGFVLEVFKTSGSIQSWSYPDFAYTKLFGVPLFSGFMYAAVGSYIIQAWRLFDIRIRHHPPYWMATGVALAIDLNFFTHHYIGDYRWYVAA
;
A
#
# COMPACT_ATOMS: atom_id res chain seq x y z
N MET A 1 7.25 11.34 -40.49
CA MET A 1 8.42 11.26 -39.59
C MET A 1 8.13 12.17 -38.41
N THR A 2 7.35 11.67 -37.44
CA THR A 2 6.95 12.40 -36.23
C THR A 2 8.06 12.22 -35.21
N THR A 3 8.84 13.27 -34.99
CA THR A 3 9.79 13.36 -33.88
C THR A 3 8.99 13.41 -32.59
N ALA A 4 8.94 12.29 -31.86
CA ALA A 4 8.47 12.30 -30.49
C ALA A 4 9.38 13.25 -29.71
N VAL A 5 8.78 14.32 -29.17
CA VAL A 5 9.42 15.15 -28.16
C VAL A 5 9.68 14.24 -26.97
N GLU A 6 10.94 13.85 -26.79
CA GLU A 6 11.41 13.15 -25.60
C GLU A 6 11.26 14.14 -24.44
N GLY A 7 10.08 14.12 -23.82
CA GLY A 7 9.74 15.01 -22.71
C GLY A 7 10.79 14.85 -21.63
N GLN A 8 11.42 15.95 -21.25
CA GLN A 8 12.45 16.02 -20.22
C GLN A 8 11.90 15.36 -18.94
N MET A 9 12.40 14.17 -18.60
CA MET A 9 11.92 13.41 -17.45
C MET A 9 12.28 14.15 -16.16
N ASN A 10 11.30 14.29 -15.25
CA ASN A 10 11.55 14.87 -13.94
C ASN A 10 12.44 13.93 -13.10
N PHE A 11 13.20 14.49 -12.15
CA PHE A 11 14.15 13.72 -11.34
C PHE A 11 13.57 12.42 -10.73
N PRO A 12 12.37 12.42 -10.09
CA PRO A 12 11.78 11.21 -9.53
C PRO A 12 11.57 10.11 -10.57
N GLU A 13 11.09 10.47 -11.77
CA GLU A 13 10.84 9.52 -12.86
C GLU A 13 12.13 8.91 -13.39
N SER A 14 13.17 9.73 -13.55
CA SER A 14 14.48 9.27 -14.02
C SER A 14 15.15 8.31 -13.03
N PHE A 15 15.02 8.60 -11.72
CA PHE A 15 15.52 7.75 -10.66
C PHE A 15 14.75 6.43 -10.60
N ASP A 16 13.42 6.50 -10.68
CA ASP A 16 12.56 5.31 -10.66
C ASP A 16 12.86 4.37 -11.84
N ARG A 17 13.04 4.93 -13.04
CA ARG A 17 13.42 4.16 -14.23
C ARG A 17 14.75 3.42 -14.04
N ARG A 18 15.72 4.04 -13.36
CA ARG A 18 17.00 3.39 -13.06
C ARG A 18 16.85 2.24 -12.06
N LEU A 19 15.90 2.33 -11.12
CA LEU A 19 15.60 1.22 -10.22
C LEU A 19 14.91 0.07 -10.95
N ILE A 20 14.02 0.38 -11.90
CA ILE A 20 13.33 -0.64 -12.70
C ILE A 20 14.29 -1.36 -13.65
N ASP A 21 15.32 -0.67 -14.16
CA ASP A 21 16.31 -1.26 -15.05
C ASP A 21 17.20 -2.28 -14.32
N ASN A 22 16.91 -3.56 -14.53
CA ASN A 22 17.66 -4.69 -13.98
C ASN A 22 18.82 -5.13 -14.89
N ALA A 23 19.54 -4.17 -15.48
CA ALA A 23 20.63 -4.45 -16.40
C ALA A 23 21.72 -5.32 -15.74
N PRO A 24 22.20 -6.39 -16.41
CA PRO A 24 23.27 -7.22 -15.88
C PRO A 24 24.56 -6.42 -15.73
N ALA A 25 25.24 -6.56 -14.58
CA ALA A 25 26.52 -5.93 -14.29
C ALA A 25 27.67 -6.98 -14.27
N PRO A 26 28.10 -7.47 -15.45
CA PRO A 26 29.06 -8.59 -15.55
C PRO A 26 30.45 -8.28 -14.96
N ALA A 27 30.76 -7.00 -14.74
CA ALA A 27 32.01 -6.56 -14.13
C ALA A 27 32.07 -6.78 -12.61
N LEU A 28 30.94 -7.05 -11.94
CA LEU A 28 30.86 -7.26 -10.50
C LEU A 28 30.87 -8.75 -10.15
N TYR A 29 31.72 -9.15 -9.21
CA TYR A 29 31.81 -10.54 -8.72
C TYR A 29 32.13 -10.60 -7.22
N GLY A 30 31.87 -11.76 -6.61
CA GLY A 30 32.14 -12.04 -5.20
C GLY A 30 31.47 -11.04 -4.24
N ILE A 31 32.21 -10.61 -3.21
CA ILE A 31 31.70 -9.73 -2.16
C ILE A 31 31.26 -8.35 -2.69
N ARG A 32 31.92 -7.84 -3.74
CA ARG A 32 31.56 -6.54 -4.34
C ARG A 32 30.18 -6.61 -4.98
N ARG A 33 29.90 -7.69 -5.71
CA ARG A 33 28.57 -7.94 -6.26
C ARG A 33 27.52 -8.05 -5.16
N PHE A 34 27.80 -8.84 -4.12
CA PHE A 34 26.89 -8.98 -2.98
C PHE A 34 26.54 -7.63 -2.34
N ILE A 35 27.53 -6.79 -2.03
CA ILE A 35 27.29 -5.47 -1.42
C ILE A 35 26.45 -4.58 -2.35
N VAL A 36 26.77 -4.55 -3.64
CA VAL A 36 26.01 -3.73 -4.61
C VAL A 36 24.57 -4.22 -4.74
N GLU A 37 24.36 -5.53 -4.90
CA GLU A 37 23.02 -6.12 -5.01
C GLU A 37 22.22 -5.91 -3.71
N PHE A 38 22.85 -6.07 -2.54
CA PHE A 38 22.22 -5.83 -1.24
C PHE A 38 21.78 -4.37 -1.07
N LEU A 39 22.65 -3.42 -1.41
CA LEU A 39 22.30 -2.00 -1.35
C LEU A 39 21.21 -1.64 -2.36
N PHE A 40 21.29 -2.17 -3.58
CA PHE A 40 20.29 -1.92 -4.61
C PHE A 40 18.93 -2.51 -4.25
N PHE A 41 18.91 -3.72 -3.69
CA PHE A 41 17.73 -4.34 -3.09
C PHE A 41 17.15 -3.44 -2.00
N GLY A 42 17.98 -2.99 -1.05
CA GLY A 42 17.53 -2.10 0.03
C GLY A 42 16.95 -0.77 -0.48
N ILE A 43 17.52 -0.18 -1.54
CA ILE A 43 16.99 1.03 -2.17
C ILE A 43 15.62 0.77 -2.82
N LYS A 44 15.45 -0.38 -3.48
CA LYS A 44 14.14 -0.77 -4.06
C LYS A 44 13.10 -0.96 -2.98
N GLU A 45 13.44 -1.64 -1.89
CA GLU A 45 12.55 -1.81 -0.75
C GLU A 45 12.15 -0.46 -0.12
N ALA A 46 13.12 0.43 0.09
CA ALA A 46 12.87 1.77 0.59
C ALA A 46 11.97 2.59 -0.33
N ARG A 47 12.12 2.45 -1.65
CA ARG A 47 11.22 3.09 -2.62
C ARG A 47 9.84 2.45 -2.60
N ALA A 48 9.75 1.11 -2.51
CA ALA A 48 8.47 0.41 -2.49
C ALA A 48 7.64 0.80 -1.26
N CYS A 49 8.29 1.00 -0.10
CA CYS A 49 7.60 1.39 1.12
C CYS A 49 7.41 2.91 1.27
N LEU A 50 7.66 3.73 0.24
CA LEU A 50 7.64 5.20 0.34
C LEU A 50 6.31 5.74 0.92
N PHE A 51 5.17 5.27 0.40
CA PHE A 51 3.86 5.65 0.95
C PHE A 51 3.75 5.29 2.43
N ALA A 52 4.05 4.02 2.76
CA ALA A 52 3.96 3.49 4.11
C ALA A 52 4.87 4.24 5.09
N GLY A 53 6.11 4.50 4.70
CA GLY A 53 7.09 5.22 5.51
C GLY A 53 6.69 6.67 5.77
N LEU A 54 6.30 7.40 4.73
CA LEU A 54 5.84 8.80 4.87
C LEU A 54 4.59 8.88 5.74
N PHE A 55 3.62 7.99 5.53
CA PHE A 55 2.39 7.98 6.29
C PHE A 55 2.61 7.56 7.75
N PHE A 56 3.43 6.53 7.98
CA PHE A 56 3.81 6.09 9.32
C PHE A 56 4.49 7.20 10.11
N VAL A 57 5.49 7.87 9.52
CA VAL A 57 6.14 9.05 10.10
C VAL A 57 5.10 10.11 10.46
N SER A 58 4.15 10.39 9.58
CA SER A 58 3.09 11.36 9.82
C SER A 58 2.24 11.03 11.05
N ILE A 59 1.96 9.76 11.33
CA ILE A 59 1.23 9.34 12.55
C ILE A 59 1.96 9.76 13.84
N PHE A 60 3.30 9.75 13.86
CA PHE A 60 4.08 10.18 15.03
C PHE A 60 4.13 11.70 15.18
N PHE A 61 4.26 12.41 14.06
CA PHE A 61 4.46 13.86 14.09
C PHE A 61 3.17 14.66 14.18
N VAL A 62 2.02 14.11 13.76
CA VAL A 62 0.74 14.79 13.91
C VAL A 62 0.40 14.92 15.41
N PRO A 63 0.10 16.14 15.91
CA PRO A 63 -0.27 16.35 17.30
C PRO A 63 -1.55 15.60 17.70
N ARG A 64 -1.74 15.36 19.01
CA ARG A 64 -2.96 14.70 19.51
C ARG A 64 -4.23 15.53 19.29
N ASP A 65 -4.13 16.85 19.52
CA ASP A 65 -5.25 17.78 19.36
C ASP A 65 -5.50 18.18 17.90
N GLY A 66 -4.71 17.65 16.96
CA GLY A 66 -4.74 18.07 15.55
C GLY A 66 -3.94 19.34 15.29
N LEU A 67 -4.20 19.99 14.15
CA LEU A 67 -3.47 21.19 13.71
C LEU A 67 -4.40 22.11 12.92
N LEU A 68 -4.26 23.43 13.08
CA LEU A 68 -5.04 24.44 12.35
C LEU A 68 -6.57 24.26 12.45
N GLY A 69 -7.05 23.73 13.59
CA GLY A 69 -8.49 23.45 13.80
C GLY A 69 -9.00 22.18 13.15
N LEU A 70 -8.15 21.41 12.45
CA LEU A 70 -8.49 20.08 11.96
C LEU A 70 -8.16 19.02 13.02
N PRO A 71 -9.12 18.15 13.37
CA PRO A 71 -8.86 17.02 14.27
C PRO A 71 -7.78 16.09 13.73
N ARG A 72 -7.07 15.40 14.63
CA ARG A 72 -5.95 14.50 14.32
C ARG A 72 -6.27 13.51 13.18
N TYR A 73 -7.42 12.85 13.24
CA TYR A 73 -7.79 11.82 12.27
C TYR A 73 -8.09 12.40 10.88
N ASP A 74 -8.75 13.56 10.81
CA ASP A 74 -9.00 14.26 9.54
C ASP A 74 -7.68 14.75 8.94
N LEU A 75 -6.76 15.26 9.77
CA LEU A 75 -5.44 15.69 9.32
C LEU A 75 -4.61 14.52 8.76
N LEU A 76 -4.65 13.35 9.41
CA LEU A 76 -4.00 12.15 8.89
C LEU A 76 -4.61 11.71 7.55
N LEU A 77 -5.94 11.81 7.39
CA LEU A 77 -6.59 11.54 6.11
C LEU A 77 -6.08 12.49 5.02
N VAL A 78 -6.02 13.80 5.30
CA VAL A 78 -5.51 14.80 4.35
C VAL A 78 -4.06 14.48 3.97
N ILE A 79 -3.21 14.15 4.93
CA ILE A 79 -1.81 13.79 4.66
C ILE A 79 -1.73 12.54 3.77
N ALA A 80 -2.52 11.49 4.07
CA ALA A 80 -2.56 10.29 3.25
C ALA A 80 -2.95 10.59 1.80
N LEU A 81 -3.98 11.41 1.61
CA LEU A 81 -4.44 11.84 0.29
C LEU A 81 -3.37 12.67 -0.44
N VAL A 82 -2.70 13.59 0.25
CA VAL A 82 -1.62 14.40 -0.34
C VAL A 82 -0.46 13.51 -0.78
N ILE A 83 -0.02 12.55 0.05
CA ILE A 83 1.05 11.61 -0.31
C ILE A 83 0.61 10.79 -1.54
N GLN A 84 -0.59 10.23 -1.51
CA GLN A 84 -1.14 9.42 -2.60
C GLN A 84 -1.19 10.19 -3.92
N LEU A 85 -1.74 11.41 -3.89
CA LEU A 85 -1.83 12.28 -5.06
C LEU A 85 -0.46 12.71 -5.55
N ALA A 86 0.47 13.02 -4.64
CA ALA A 86 1.84 13.37 -4.99
C ALA A 86 2.55 12.22 -5.70
N MET A 87 2.43 10.98 -5.20
CA MET A 87 3.05 9.80 -5.82
C MET A 87 2.53 9.55 -7.24
N VAL A 88 1.23 9.69 -7.46
CA VAL A 88 0.62 9.58 -8.79
C VAL A 88 1.04 10.75 -9.70
N TRP A 89 1.04 11.97 -9.17
CA TRP A 89 1.42 13.17 -9.93
C TRP A 89 2.90 13.15 -10.36
N THR A 90 3.80 12.65 -9.51
CA THR A 90 5.23 12.44 -9.83
C THR A 90 5.47 11.15 -10.62
N LYS A 91 4.42 10.43 -11.02
CA LYS A 91 4.44 9.14 -11.73
C LYS A 91 5.25 8.05 -11.03
N LEU A 92 5.44 8.19 -9.72
CA LEU A 92 5.97 7.11 -8.88
C LEU A 92 4.91 6.03 -8.67
N GLU A 93 3.64 6.35 -8.87
CA GLU A 93 2.56 5.38 -9.00
C GLU A 93 1.77 5.63 -10.27
N THR A 94 1.27 4.56 -10.86
CA THR A 94 0.37 4.58 -12.01
C THR A 94 -1.08 4.64 -11.55
N VAL A 95 -1.99 4.97 -12.47
CA VAL A 95 -3.43 5.02 -12.19
C VAL A 95 -3.98 3.63 -11.87
N ASP A 96 -3.41 2.56 -12.44
CA ASP A 96 -3.85 1.20 -12.12
C ASP A 96 -3.41 0.77 -10.72
N GLU A 97 -2.22 1.21 -10.28
CA GLU A 97 -1.77 1.03 -8.89
C GLU A 97 -2.68 1.82 -7.93
N LEU A 98 -3.06 3.06 -8.28
CA LEU A 98 -4.03 3.85 -7.50
C LEU A 98 -5.38 3.14 -7.35
N LYS A 99 -5.92 2.53 -8.41
CA LYS A 99 -7.19 1.76 -8.33
C LYS A 99 -7.08 0.62 -7.31
N ALA A 100 -5.96 -0.10 -7.32
CA ALA A 100 -5.71 -1.17 -6.37
C ALA A 100 -5.59 -0.62 -4.94
N ILE A 101 -4.89 0.49 -4.73
CA ILE A 101 -4.79 1.18 -3.44
C ILE A 101 -6.17 1.58 -2.92
N CYS A 102 -7.05 2.12 -3.78
CA CYS A 102 -8.44 2.41 -3.42
C CYS A 102 -9.21 1.16 -2.97
N LEU A 103 -8.97 0.01 -3.61
CA LEU A 103 -9.56 -1.27 -3.20
C LEU A 103 -9.05 -1.71 -1.82
N PHE A 104 -7.73 -1.66 -1.59
CA PHE A 104 -7.15 -1.98 -0.28
C PHE A 104 -7.63 -1.03 0.82
N HIS A 105 -7.81 0.26 0.50
CA HIS A 105 -8.41 1.23 1.41
C HIS A 105 -9.83 0.83 1.80
N LEU A 106 -10.67 0.50 0.81
CA LEU A 106 -12.06 0.10 1.05
C LEU A 106 -12.15 -1.18 1.89
N VAL A 107 -11.42 -2.22 1.52
CA VAL A 107 -11.42 -3.51 2.23
C VAL A 107 -10.88 -3.33 3.65
N GLY A 108 -9.77 -2.59 3.81
CA GLY A 108 -9.21 -2.27 5.12
C GLY A 108 -10.16 -1.47 6.00
N PHE A 109 -10.84 -0.49 5.43
CA PHE A 109 -11.85 0.30 6.15
C PHE A 109 -13.03 -0.58 6.61
N VAL A 110 -13.52 -1.47 5.76
CA VAL A 110 -14.57 -2.45 6.12
C VAL A 110 -14.10 -3.35 7.26
N LEU A 111 -12.84 -3.80 7.23
CA LEU A 111 -12.25 -4.59 8.31
C LEU A 111 -12.21 -3.81 9.62
N GLU A 112 -11.81 -2.55 9.60
CA GLU A 112 -11.82 -1.68 10.78
C GLU A 112 -13.25 -1.52 11.33
N VAL A 113 -14.23 -1.22 10.48
CA VAL A 113 -15.65 -1.12 10.89
C VAL A 113 -16.12 -2.40 11.57
N PHE A 114 -15.77 -3.56 11.02
CA PHE A 114 -16.09 -4.85 11.63
C PHE A 114 -15.41 -5.02 12.99
N LYS A 115 -14.10 -4.76 13.08
CA LYS A 115 -13.33 -5.01 14.30
C LYS A 115 -13.64 -4.04 15.44
N THR A 116 -14.03 -2.81 15.13
CA THR A 116 -14.47 -1.83 16.12
C THR A 116 -15.97 -1.85 16.37
N SER A 117 -16.73 -2.72 15.68
CA SER A 117 -18.17 -2.83 15.87
C SER A 117 -18.52 -3.25 17.31
N GLY A 118 -19.74 -2.93 17.73
CA GLY A 118 -20.22 -3.25 19.08
C GLY A 118 -20.26 -4.75 19.42
N SER A 119 -20.28 -5.65 18.42
CA SER A 119 -20.25 -7.09 18.66
C SER A 119 -18.84 -7.65 18.83
N ILE A 120 -17.83 -7.01 18.24
CA ILE A 120 -16.44 -7.51 18.22
C ILE A 120 -15.54 -6.75 19.19
N GLN A 121 -15.68 -5.43 19.28
CA GLN A 121 -15.02 -4.54 20.23
C GLN A 121 -13.50 -4.77 20.39
N SER A 122 -12.79 -5.08 19.31
CA SER A 122 -11.34 -5.36 19.38
C SER A 122 -10.53 -4.12 19.76
N TRP A 123 -10.95 -2.94 19.32
CA TRP A 123 -10.43 -1.63 19.72
C TRP A 123 -11.46 -0.53 19.42
N SER A 124 -11.12 0.72 19.71
CA SER A 124 -11.96 1.88 19.40
C SER A 124 -11.12 3.10 18.99
N TYR A 125 -11.75 4.02 18.26
CA TYR A 125 -11.19 5.32 17.90
C TYR A 125 -11.86 6.40 18.76
N PRO A 126 -11.29 6.81 19.90
CA PRO A 126 -11.95 7.70 20.84
C PRO A 126 -11.98 9.16 20.38
N ASP A 127 -10.98 9.62 19.64
CA ASP A 127 -10.83 11.05 19.32
C ASP A 127 -11.86 11.51 18.28
N PHE A 128 -12.34 12.75 18.38
CA PHE A 128 -13.28 13.30 17.41
C PHE A 128 -12.67 13.42 15.99
N ALA A 129 -13.49 13.24 14.96
CA ALA A 129 -13.16 13.58 13.58
C ALA A 129 -14.44 13.81 12.77
N TYR A 130 -14.37 14.66 11.74
CA TYR A 130 -15.49 14.90 10.83
C TYR A 130 -15.68 13.74 9.86
N THR A 131 -14.59 13.13 9.40
CA THR A 131 -14.61 12.02 8.44
C THR A 131 -14.64 10.67 9.14
N LYS A 132 -15.48 10.50 10.18
CA LYS A 132 -15.78 9.19 10.77
C LYS A 132 -17.06 8.63 10.17
N LEU A 133 -17.00 7.36 9.76
CA LEU A 133 -18.19 6.59 9.40
C LEU A 133 -18.23 5.35 10.29
N PHE A 134 -19.40 5.04 10.86
CA PHE A 134 -19.58 3.90 11.78
C PHE A 134 -18.59 3.88 12.96
N GLY A 135 -18.16 5.06 13.43
CA GLY A 135 -17.16 5.19 14.50
C GLY A 135 -15.70 5.06 14.06
N VAL A 136 -15.44 4.77 12.78
CA VAL A 136 -14.10 4.56 12.23
C VAL A 136 -13.69 5.76 11.37
N PRO A 137 -12.49 6.34 11.60
CA PRO A 137 -12.00 7.44 10.77
C PRO A 137 -11.52 6.93 9.42
N LEU A 138 -11.82 7.65 8.34
CA LEU A 138 -11.44 7.22 6.98
C LEU A 138 -9.93 7.01 6.79
N PHE A 139 -9.05 7.68 7.56
CA PHE A 139 -7.61 7.46 7.41
C PHE A 139 -7.19 6.00 7.72
N SER A 140 -7.95 5.26 8.54
CA SER A 140 -7.59 3.90 8.93
C SER A 140 -7.50 2.96 7.72
N GLY A 141 -8.34 3.16 6.71
CA GLY A 141 -8.25 2.44 5.44
C GLY A 141 -6.89 2.61 4.75
N PHE A 142 -6.27 3.79 4.86
CA PHE A 142 -4.93 4.02 4.32
C PHE A 142 -3.82 3.25 5.04
N MET A 143 -4.03 2.80 6.28
CA MET A 143 -3.08 1.91 6.96
C MET A 143 -2.99 0.55 6.23
N TYR A 144 -4.10 0.06 5.69
CA TYR A 144 -4.15 -1.15 4.86
C TYR A 144 -3.69 -0.88 3.44
N ALA A 145 -4.09 0.26 2.87
CA ALA A 145 -3.68 0.68 1.55
C ALA A 145 -2.15 0.86 1.44
N ALA A 146 -1.47 1.20 2.54
CA ALA A 146 -0.01 1.26 2.61
C ALA A 146 0.66 -0.10 2.33
N VAL A 147 0.06 -1.19 2.83
CA VAL A 147 0.54 -2.56 2.55
C VAL A 147 0.32 -2.90 1.08
N GLY A 148 -0.85 -2.55 0.53
CA GLY A 148 -1.17 -2.75 -0.89
C GLY A 148 -0.21 -1.99 -1.82
N SER A 149 0.02 -0.70 -1.56
CA SER A 149 1.00 0.14 -2.27
C SER A 149 2.38 -0.52 -2.25
N TYR A 150 2.87 -0.92 -1.08
CA TYR A 150 4.17 -1.60 -0.96
C TYR A 150 4.26 -2.87 -1.83
N ILE A 151 3.28 -3.78 -1.73
CA ILE A 151 3.30 -5.05 -2.48
C ILE A 151 3.36 -4.78 -3.97
N ILE A 152 2.52 -3.88 -4.47
CA ILE A 152 2.42 -3.58 -5.90
C ILE A 152 3.69 -2.89 -6.39
N GLN A 153 4.23 -1.95 -5.60
CA GLN A 153 5.47 -1.25 -5.92
C GLN A 153 6.67 -2.20 -5.95
N ALA A 154 6.78 -3.10 -4.96
CA ALA A 154 7.81 -4.13 -4.93
C ALA A 154 7.68 -5.04 -6.16
N TRP A 155 6.46 -5.46 -6.51
CA TRP A 155 6.19 -6.27 -7.69
C TRP A 155 6.73 -5.63 -8.97
N ARG A 156 6.49 -4.33 -9.16
CA ARG A 156 6.97 -3.58 -10.32
C ARG A 156 8.49 -3.36 -10.30
N LEU A 157 9.07 -2.97 -9.17
CA LEU A 157 10.52 -2.70 -9.05
C LEU A 157 11.39 -3.94 -9.22
N PHE A 158 10.90 -5.08 -8.75
CA PHE A 158 11.61 -6.35 -8.82
C PHE A 158 11.26 -7.17 -10.07
N ASP A 159 10.38 -6.67 -10.96
CA ASP A 159 9.83 -7.41 -12.12
C ASP A 159 9.38 -8.82 -11.71
N ILE A 160 8.61 -8.91 -10.62
CA ILE A 160 8.13 -10.19 -10.11
C ILE A 160 7.11 -10.75 -11.12
N ARG A 161 7.26 -12.03 -11.49
CA ARG A 161 6.33 -12.71 -12.39
C ARG A 161 5.87 -14.01 -11.79
N ILE A 162 4.58 -14.12 -11.55
CA ILE A 162 3.97 -15.39 -11.16
C ILE A 162 3.84 -16.24 -12.42
N ARG A 163 4.57 -17.35 -12.45
CA ARG A 163 4.40 -18.40 -13.45
C ARG A 163 3.27 -19.33 -12.99
N HIS A 164 2.42 -19.76 -13.91
CA HIS A 164 1.30 -20.67 -13.64
C HIS A 164 0.28 -20.09 -12.63
N HIS A 165 -0.04 -18.80 -12.72
CA HIS A 165 -1.10 -18.21 -11.90
C HIS A 165 -2.45 -18.87 -12.24
N PRO A 166 -3.26 -19.27 -11.23
CA PRO A 166 -4.58 -19.83 -11.49
C PRO A 166 -5.49 -18.80 -12.20
N PRO A 167 -6.56 -19.21 -12.88
CA PRO A 167 -7.53 -18.29 -13.46
C PRO A 167 -8.00 -17.23 -12.44
N TYR A 168 -8.16 -15.98 -12.87
CA TYR A 168 -8.50 -14.86 -11.96
C TYR A 168 -9.77 -15.09 -11.14
N TRP A 169 -10.75 -15.82 -11.67
CA TRP A 169 -11.97 -16.15 -10.93
C TRP A 169 -11.71 -17.10 -9.77
N MET A 170 -10.77 -18.04 -9.89
CA MET A 170 -10.39 -18.95 -8.81
C MET A 170 -9.65 -18.17 -7.72
N ALA A 171 -8.68 -17.35 -8.10
CA ALA A 171 -7.93 -16.52 -7.15
C ALA A 171 -8.88 -15.57 -6.39
N THR A 172 -9.78 -14.89 -7.11
CA THR A 172 -10.79 -14.01 -6.51
C THR A 172 -11.75 -14.79 -5.62
N GLY A 173 -12.20 -15.97 -6.05
CA GLY A 173 -13.10 -16.83 -5.27
C GLY A 173 -12.48 -17.30 -3.96
N VAL A 174 -11.22 -17.75 -4.00
CA VAL A 174 -10.44 -18.16 -2.81
C VAL A 174 -10.25 -16.97 -1.86
N ALA A 175 -9.86 -15.80 -2.38
CA ALA A 175 -9.71 -14.59 -1.57
C ALA A 175 -11.03 -14.22 -0.87
N LEU A 176 -12.14 -14.16 -1.62
CA LEU A 176 -13.46 -13.87 -1.06
C LEU A 176 -13.89 -14.91 -0.02
N ALA A 177 -13.63 -16.20 -0.24
CA ALA A 177 -13.95 -17.24 0.73
C ALA A 177 -13.14 -17.11 2.03
N ILE A 178 -11.85 -16.77 1.92
CA ILE A 178 -10.98 -16.48 3.07
C ILE A 178 -11.48 -15.25 3.83
N ASP A 179 -11.81 -14.16 3.14
CA ASP A 179 -12.31 -12.92 3.76
C ASP A 179 -13.68 -13.14 4.40
N LEU A 180 -14.62 -13.80 3.72
CA LEU A 180 -15.94 -14.13 4.29
C LEU A 180 -15.80 -15.00 5.54
N ASN A 181 -14.92 -16.01 5.52
CA ASN A 181 -14.66 -16.79 6.72
C ASN A 181 -13.98 -15.95 7.80
N PHE A 182 -13.06 -15.04 7.46
CA PHE A 182 -12.49 -14.10 8.42
C PHE A 182 -13.56 -13.22 9.09
N PHE A 183 -14.58 -12.75 8.38
CA PHE A 183 -15.67 -11.98 8.99
C PHE A 183 -16.64 -12.85 9.79
N THR A 184 -16.74 -14.14 9.51
CA THR A 184 -17.74 -15.03 10.12
C THR A 184 -17.17 -16.04 11.11
N HIS A 185 -15.84 -16.15 11.26
CA HIS A 185 -15.21 -17.21 12.06
C HIS A 185 -15.62 -17.20 13.53
N HIS A 186 -15.98 -16.04 14.08
CA HIS A 186 -16.52 -15.92 15.43
C HIS A 186 -17.86 -16.66 15.62
N TYR A 187 -18.58 -16.96 14.53
CA TYR A 187 -19.89 -17.62 14.54
C TYR A 187 -19.83 -19.07 14.06
N ILE A 188 -19.03 -19.36 13.02
CA ILE A 188 -19.03 -20.67 12.34
C ILE A 188 -17.72 -21.45 12.44
N GLY A 189 -16.64 -20.86 12.99
CA GLY A 189 -15.30 -21.46 13.05
C GLY A 189 -14.36 -20.99 11.93
N ASP A 190 -13.06 -21.24 12.12
CA ASP A 190 -11.99 -20.80 11.22
C ASP A 190 -11.63 -21.90 10.21
N TYR A 191 -11.93 -21.65 8.94
CA TYR A 191 -11.71 -22.57 7.82
C TYR A 191 -10.68 -22.08 6.82
N ARG A 192 -10.00 -20.96 7.07
CA ARG A 192 -9.09 -20.31 6.09
C ARG A 192 -7.99 -21.25 5.62
N TRP A 193 -7.47 -22.09 6.51
CA TRP A 193 -6.45 -23.10 6.16
C TRP A 193 -6.95 -24.15 5.18
N TYR A 194 -8.22 -24.55 5.24
CA TYR A 194 -8.78 -25.52 4.28
C TYR A 194 -9.06 -24.89 2.92
N VAL A 195 -9.42 -23.60 2.90
CA VAL A 195 -9.63 -22.85 1.65
C VAL A 195 -8.30 -22.53 0.97
N ALA A 196 -7.23 -22.36 1.74
CA ALA A 196 -5.89 -22.06 1.24
C ALA A 196 -5.03 -23.29 0.87
N ALA A 197 -5.45 -24.50 1.27
CA ALA A 197 -4.78 -25.76 0.98
C ALA A 197 -5.09 -26.27 -0.44
#